data_AF-A0A0K8U6N6-F1
#
_entry.id   AF-A0A0K8U6N6-F1
#
_cell.length_a   1.000
_cell.length_b   1.000
_cell.length_c   1.000
_cell.angle_alpha   90.00
_cell.angle_beta   90.00
_cell.angle_gamma   90.00
#
_symmetry.space_group_name_H-M   'P 1'
#
loop_
_entity.id
_entity.type
_entity.pdbx_description
1 polymer ?
#
loop_
_entity_poly.entity_id
_entity_poly.type
_entity_poly.pdbx_seq_one_letter_code
_entity_poly.pdbx_strand_id
1 'polypeptide(L)'
;MPVPSSYNDISVDTKLRDHIGTVWYETKFFIPHSWNMDQRIWLRFGSVHYAAIVWINGEKVMSHSTGHLPFESEITNYVNFGAENRLTLICDNTLVNSTIPQGTIVEEESDNGKVMIQRYTFDFFNYAGIHRTVHLYTTPAVYIEDIKVSTDLIDNHIGLVHYEVIVNGNERKAVVYDPPIEPLYIHVQMRNKEGKIVAHSVSKTTLNGTIVIKDVMPWWPYLMNPEPGYLYTMELYLHAVDESLLDVYRLKVGIRTLKWNNSTFLLNDAPIYLRGFGRHEDSDIRGKGFDYALLTRDFNLIKWIGANAYRTSHYPYSEESMQFADEFGIMVIDECAGVNTDIFEPLLLQNHKFSIEQLIHRDRNHASVIMWSIANEPRSGNAQADKYFKILSNYTKSLDPTRPITAALNIEAKKDKLVKFVLIP
;
A
#
# COMPACT_ATOMS: atom_id res chain seq x y z
N MET A 1 -18.28 8.72 -15.91
CA MET A 1 -17.00 8.01 -15.91
C MET A 1 -17.09 6.90 -14.87
N PRO A 2 -16.87 5.61 -15.21
CA PRO A 2 -16.89 4.52 -14.24
C PRO A 2 -15.74 4.65 -13.24
N VAL A 3 -15.97 4.16 -12.03
CA VAL A 3 -14.98 4.06 -10.95
C VAL A 3 -15.11 2.65 -10.36
N PRO A 4 -14.03 1.86 -10.24
CA PRO A 4 -12.64 2.19 -10.57
C PRO A 4 -12.33 2.12 -12.08
N SER A 5 -11.62 3.11 -12.61
CA SER A 5 -11.11 3.12 -13.99
C SER A 5 -10.10 4.25 -14.21
N SER A 6 -9.16 4.02 -15.12
CA SER A 6 -8.51 5.14 -15.83
C SER A 6 -9.52 5.74 -16.81
N TYR A 7 -9.57 7.07 -16.96
CA TYR A 7 -10.57 7.69 -17.83
C TYR A 7 -10.20 7.69 -19.31
N ASN A 8 -8.90 7.53 -19.61
CA ASN A 8 -8.34 7.83 -20.93
C ASN A 8 -8.99 7.01 -22.06
N ASP A 9 -9.31 5.73 -21.79
CA ASP A 9 -9.75 4.77 -22.81
C ASP A 9 -11.21 4.35 -22.66
N ILE A 10 -11.93 4.99 -21.72
CA ILE A 10 -13.36 4.73 -21.53
C ILE A 10 -14.20 5.40 -22.62
N SER A 11 -13.80 6.59 -23.05
CA SER A 11 -14.49 7.30 -24.12
C SER A 11 -13.75 7.11 -25.44
N VAL A 12 -14.44 7.41 -26.54
CA VAL A 12 -13.84 7.46 -27.89
C VAL A 12 -13.29 8.85 -28.23
N ASP A 13 -13.28 9.79 -27.27
CA ASP A 13 -12.83 11.17 -27.47
C ASP A 13 -11.32 11.27 -27.27
N THR A 14 -10.59 11.52 -28.36
CA THR A 14 -9.14 11.70 -28.33
C THR A 14 -8.71 12.86 -27.44
N LYS A 15 -9.54 13.90 -27.29
CA LYS A 15 -9.23 15.02 -26.39
C LYS A 15 -9.25 14.58 -24.93
N LEU A 16 -10.09 13.61 -24.57
CA LEU A 16 -10.11 13.05 -23.23
C LEU A 16 -8.93 12.09 -23.02
N ARG A 17 -8.63 11.22 -24.00
CA ARG A 17 -7.50 10.29 -23.94
C ARG A 17 -6.18 11.02 -23.70
N ASP A 18 -5.95 12.08 -24.47
CA ASP A 18 -4.70 12.86 -24.49
C ASP A 18 -4.74 14.08 -23.56
N HIS A 19 -5.78 14.21 -22.72
CA HIS A 19 -5.94 15.35 -21.81
C HIS A 19 -4.75 15.47 -20.85
N ILE A 20 -4.25 16.70 -20.68
CA ILE A 20 -3.20 17.04 -19.71
C ILE A 20 -3.73 18.12 -18.78
N GLY A 21 -3.61 17.87 -17.48
CA GLY A 21 -4.07 18.75 -16.43
C GLY A 21 -5.23 18.16 -15.65
N THR A 22 -6.20 19.00 -15.30
CA THR A 22 -7.21 18.65 -14.31
C THR A 22 -8.48 18.09 -14.94
N VAL A 23 -9.05 17.06 -14.30
CA VAL A 23 -10.41 16.56 -14.57
C VAL A 23 -11.21 16.48 -13.29
N TRP A 24 -12.54 16.58 -13.42
CA TRP A 24 -13.46 16.57 -12.29
C TRP A 24 -14.30 15.29 -12.28
N TYR A 25 -14.42 14.69 -11.11
CA TYR A 25 -15.38 13.65 -10.80
C TYR A 25 -16.38 14.22 -9.80
N GLU A 26 -17.66 13.92 -10.00
CA GLU A 26 -18.69 14.29 -9.04
C GLU A 26 -19.70 13.16 -8.92
N THR A 27 -20.12 12.90 -7.69
CA THR A 27 -21.21 11.99 -7.39
C THR A 27 -21.97 12.45 -6.15
N LYS A 28 -23.09 11.79 -5.89
CA LYS A 28 -23.90 11.95 -4.69
C LYS A 28 -23.86 10.65 -3.89
N PHE A 29 -23.86 10.77 -2.57
CA PHE A 29 -23.90 9.62 -1.66
C PHE A 29 -24.76 9.93 -0.44
N PHE A 30 -25.36 8.91 0.16
CA PHE A 30 -26.27 9.07 1.28
C PHE A 30 -25.59 8.66 2.59
N ILE A 31 -25.71 9.48 3.64
CA ILE A 31 -25.28 9.10 4.99
C ILE A 31 -26.51 8.71 5.81
N PRO A 32 -26.62 7.45 6.28
CA PRO A 32 -27.71 7.04 7.17
C PRO A 32 -27.74 7.87 8.46
N HIS A 33 -28.93 8.20 8.95
CA HIS A 33 -29.08 8.92 10.23
C HIS A 33 -28.48 8.14 11.42
N SER A 34 -28.50 6.81 11.36
CA SER A 34 -27.93 5.92 12.38
C SER A 34 -26.42 6.09 12.58
N TRP A 35 -25.69 6.68 11.63
CA TRP A 35 -24.25 6.94 11.78
C TRP A 35 -23.96 8.18 12.63
N ASN A 36 -24.99 8.96 12.99
CA ASN A 36 -24.83 10.12 13.89
C ASN A 36 -24.66 9.73 15.37
N MET A 37 -24.54 8.43 15.66
CA MET A 37 -24.41 7.89 17.01
C MET A 37 -22.99 7.36 17.21
N ASP A 38 -22.13 8.16 17.84
CA ASP A 38 -20.79 7.77 18.32
C ASP A 38 -19.85 7.15 17.28
N GLN A 39 -20.10 7.42 16.00
CA GLN A 39 -19.26 7.00 14.89
C GLN A 39 -18.48 8.17 14.29
N ARG A 40 -17.33 7.82 13.73
CA ARG A 40 -16.54 8.64 12.81
C ARG A 40 -16.80 8.14 11.41
N ILE A 41 -16.97 9.06 10.46
CA ILE A 41 -17.22 8.73 9.05
C ILE A 41 -15.95 9.00 8.27
N TRP A 42 -15.52 8.02 7.49
CA TRP A 42 -14.29 8.07 6.70
C TRP A 42 -14.60 7.95 5.23
N LEU A 43 -13.88 8.75 4.44
CA LEU A 43 -13.82 8.61 3.00
C LEU A 43 -12.41 8.24 2.59
N ARG A 44 -12.26 7.11 1.90
CA ARG A 44 -10.99 6.55 1.48
C ARG A 44 -10.97 6.33 -0.02
N PHE A 45 -9.92 6.80 -0.67
CA PHE A 45 -9.64 6.50 -2.07
C PHE A 45 -8.50 5.49 -2.14
N GLY A 46 -8.69 4.36 -2.82
CA GLY A 46 -7.64 3.34 -2.94
C GLY A 46 -6.45 3.79 -3.80
N SER A 47 -6.70 4.64 -4.81
CA SER A 47 -5.69 5.24 -5.70
C SER A 47 -6.35 6.24 -6.63
N VAL A 48 -5.77 7.43 -6.72
CA VAL A 48 -6.14 8.48 -7.67
C VAL A 48 -4.86 9.00 -8.31
N HIS A 49 -4.78 8.98 -9.65
CA HIS A 49 -3.60 9.44 -10.37
C HIS A 49 -3.81 10.84 -10.97
N TYR A 50 -2.96 11.84 -10.71
CA TYR A 50 -1.81 11.85 -9.79
C TYR A 50 -2.03 12.71 -8.53
N ALA A 51 -2.31 14.01 -8.71
CA ALA A 51 -2.61 14.90 -7.58
C ALA A 51 -4.12 15.08 -7.45
N ALA A 52 -4.66 14.94 -6.24
CA ALA A 52 -6.09 14.99 -5.98
C ALA A 52 -6.44 16.04 -4.92
N ILE A 53 -7.59 16.69 -5.09
CA ILE A 53 -8.25 17.48 -4.05
C ILE A 53 -9.71 17.03 -3.98
N VAL A 54 -10.22 16.87 -2.76
CA VAL A 54 -11.56 16.33 -2.52
C VAL A 54 -12.39 17.30 -1.70
N TRP A 55 -13.67 17.44 -2.08
CA TRP A 55 -14.66 18.25 -1.39
C TRP A 55 -15.91 17.43 -1.05
N ILE A 56 -16.47 17.74 0.11
CA ILE A 56 -17.79 17.26 0.53
C ILE A 56 -18.69 18.48 0.70
N ASN A 57 -19.83 18.48 0.01
CA ASN A 57 -20.80 19.59 0.03
C ASN A 57 -20.22 20.97 -0.32
N GLY A 58 -19.05 21.02 -0.98
CA GLY A 58 -18.35 22.24 -1.36
C GLY A 58 -17.21 22.63 -0.41
N GLU A 59 -17.01 21.91 0.69
CA GLU A 59 -15.92 22.13 1.64
C GLU A 59 -14.75 21.18 1.35
N LYS A 60 -13.53 21.71 1.30
CA LYS A 60 -12.32 20.90 1.04
C LYS A 60 -12.02 20.03 2.25
N VAL A 61 -11.92 18.71 2.04
CA VAL A 61 -11.69 17.72 3.12
C VAL A 61 -10.30 17.08 3.10
N MET A 62 -9.69 16.90 1.93
CA MET A 62 -8.36 16.31 1.81
C MET A 62 -7.68 16.65 0.48
N SER A 63 -6.37 16.44 0.43
CA SER A 63 -5.56 16.48 -0.80
C SER A 63 -4.44 15.44 -0.74
N HIS A 64 -4.09 14.87 -1.88
CA HIS A 64 -3.05 13.85 -2.02
C HIS A 64 -2.24 14.04 -3.30
N SER A 65 -1.00 13.55 -3.33
CA SER A 65 -0.10 13.68 -4.48
C SER A 65 0.78 12.45 -4.64
N THR A 66 0.14 11.29 -4.80
CA THR A 66 0.80 10.01 -5.12
C THR A 66 -0.20 9.10 -5.82
N GLY A 67 0.12 8.65 -7.04
CA GLY A 67 -0.87 8.03 -7.93
C GLY A 67 -1.37 6.63 -7.53
N HIS A 68 -0.65 5.91 -6.68
CA HIS A 68 -0.80 4.45 -6.53
C HIS A 68 -0.99 3.98 -5.08
N LEU A 69 -1.13 4.90 -4.14
CA LEU A 69 -1.27 4.59 -2.72
C LEU A 69 -2.54 5.25 -2.18
N PRO A 70 -3.21 4.61 -1.20
CA PRO A 70 -4.46 5.10 -0.68
C PRO A 70 -4.27 6.39 0.12
N PHE A 71 -5.35 7.13 0.27
CA PHE A 71 -5.45 8.28 1.16
C PHE A 71 -6.89 8.42 1.65
N GLU A 72 -7.04 8.94 2.86
CA GLU A 72 -8.35 9.08 3.49
C GLU A 72 -8.39 10.25 4.48
N SER A 73 -9.61 10.62 4.87
CA SER A 73 -9.86 11.64 5.88
C SER A 73 -11.18 11.38 6.59
N GLU A 74 -11.26 11.76 7.86
CA GLU A 74 -12.52 11.78 8.59
C GLU A 74 -13.39 12.92 8.04
N ILE A 75 -14.57 12.58 7.52
CA ILE A 75 -15.53 13.52 6.93
C ILE A 75 -16.75 13.78 7.81
N THR A 76 -16.75 13.34 9.08
CA THR A 76 -17.94 13.40 9.95
C THR A 76 -18.55 14.79 10.04
N ASN A 77 -17.72 15.84 10.10
CA ASN A 77 -18.17 17.22 10.25
C ASN A 77 -18.58 17.89 8.93
N TYR A 78 -18.42 17.20 7.80
CA TYR A 78 -18.67 17.75 6.46
C TYR A 78 -19.94 17.18 5.81
N VAL A 79 -20.57 16.19 6.45
CA VAL A 79 -21.74 15.47 5.92
C VAL A 79 -23.03 15.82 6.65
N ASN A 80 -24.13 15.74 5.91
CA ASN A 80 -25.49 15.80 6.41
C ASN A 80 -25.99 14.38 6.66
N PHE A 81 -26.35 14.07 7.91
CA PHE A 81 -26.91 12.78 8.30
C PHE A 81 -28.38 12.65 7.90
N GLY A 82 -28.78 11.46 7.45
CA GLY A 82 -30.12 11.21 6.95
C GLY A 82 -30.43 11.91 5.62
N ALA A 83 -29.40 12.33 4.89
CA ALA A 83 -29.52 13.11 3.66
C ALA A 83 -28.47 12.72 2.62
N GLU A 84 -28.70 13.18 1.39
CA GLU A 84 -27.74 13.11 0.30
C GLU A 84 -26.65 14.16 0.48
N ASN A 85 -25.42 13.78 0.17
CA ASN A 85 -24.20 14.58 0.22
C ASN A 85 -23.54 14.59 -1.15
N ARG A 86 -22.90 15.70 -1.51
CA ARG A 86 -22.15 15.84 -2.76
C ARG A 86 -20.67 15.56 -2.52
N LEU A 87 -20.12 14.63 -3.29
CA LEU A 87 -18.68 14.35 -3.34
C LEU A 87 -18.14 14.89 -4.67
N THR A 88 -17.19 15.80 -4.60
CA THR A 88 -16.48 16.33 -5.75
C THR A 88 -14.99 16.03 -5.59
N LEU A 89 -14.33 15.54 -6.63
CA LEU A 89 -12.90 15.32 -6.69
C LEU A 89 -12.33 15.96 -7.96
N ILE A 90 -11.24 16.69 -7.82
CA ILE A 90 -10.38 17.07 -8.97
C ILE A 90 -9.16 16.16 -8.94
N CYS A 91 -8.74 15.67 -10.10
CA CYS A 91 -7.42 15.04 -10.25
C CYS A 91 -6.63 15.68 -11.38
N ASP A 92 -5.34 15.91 -11.13
CA ASP A 92 -4.36 16.44 -12.06
C ASP A 92 -3.40 15.30 -12.44
N ASN A 93 -3.28 15.02 -13.74
CA ASN A 93 -2.44 13.94 -14.25
C ASN A 93 -1.03 14.38 -14.66
N THR A 94 -0.69 15.65 -14.39
CA THR A 94 0.62 16.20 -14.76
C THR A 94 1.75 15.62 -13.91
N LEU A 95 2.84 15.27 -14.58
CA LEU A 95 4.07 14.80 -13.97
C LEU A 95 5.18 15.81 -14.24
N VAL A 96 5.92 16.15 -13.19
CA VAL A 96 7.03 17.11 -13.21
C VAL A 96 8.30 16.50 -12.63
N ASN A 97 9.42 17.23 -12.64
CA ASN A 97 10.70 16.70 -12.16
C ASN A 97 10.68 16.30 -10.68
N SER A 98 9.71 16.73 -9.89
CA SER A 98 9.59 16.35 -8.48
C SER A 98 8.56 15.25 -8.20
N THR A 99 7.77 14.82 -9.19
CA THR A 99 6.78 13.74 -9.00
C THR A 99 7.45 12.37 -8.99
N ILE A 100 6.76 11.37 -8.44
CA ILE A 100 7.16 9.96 -8.43
C ILE A 100 6.03 9.17 -9.10
N PRO A 101 6.12 8.87 -10.41
CA PRO A 101 7.29 9.00 -11.29
C PRO A 101 7.53 10.42 -11.83
N GLN A 102 8.75 10.68 -12.34
CA GLN A 102 9.12 11.98 -12.93
C GLN A 102 8.56 12.15 -14.34
N GLY A 103 8.28 13.41 -14.70
CA GLY A 103 7.93 13.82 -16.07
C GLY A 103 8.25 15.28 -16.31
N THR A 104 7.91 15.79 -17.50
CA THR A 104 7.94 17.22 -17.83
C THR A 104 6.77 17.58 -18.71
N ILE A 105 6.27 18.80 -18.58
CA ILE A 105 5.30 19.36 -19.51
C ILE A 105 6.06 20.27 -20.47
N VAL A 106 5.90 20.05 -21.77
CA VAL A 106 6.48 20.88 -22.82
C VAL A 106 5.40 21.38 -23.76
N GLU A 107 5.70 22.48 -24.43
CA GLU A 107 4.87 23.01 -25.50
C GLU A 107 5.54 22.68 -26.84
N GLU A 108 4.82 22.03 -27.74
CA GLU A 108 5.32 21.64 -29.07
C GLU A 108 4.44 22.19 -30.18
N GLU A 109 5.04 22.50 -31.32
CA GLU A 109 4.31 22.92 -32.52
C GLU A 109 3.59 21.72 -33.15
N SER A 110 2.32 21.91 -33.51
CA SER A 110 1.50 20.95 -34.24
C SER A 110 0.81 21.66 -35.41
N ASP A 111 0.27 20.91 -36.36
CA ASP A 111 -0.47 21.43 -37.52
C ASP A 111 -1.64 22.35 -37.13
N ASN A 112 -2.17 22.18 -35.90
CA ASN A 112 -3.28 22.96 -35.34
C ASN A 112 -2.85 24.00 -34.29
N GLY A 113 -1.57 24.38 -34.28
CA GLY A 113 -0.98 25.31 -33.31
C GLY A 113 -0.20 24.61 -32.21
N LYS A 114 0.13 25.34 -31.15
CA LYS A 114 0.93 24.80 -30.05
C LYS A 114 0.09 23.89 -29.15
N VAL A 115 0.63 22.72 -28.85
CA VAL A 115 0.01 21.72 -27.98
C VAL A 115 0.90 21.44 -26.78
N MET A 116 0.27 21.28 -25.61
CA MET A 116 0.95 20.81 -24.42
C MET A 116 1.15 19.31 -24.52
N ILE A 117 2.35 18.82 -24.18
CA ILE A 117 2.70 17.42 -24.21
C ILE A 117 3.33 17.03 -22.88
N GLN A 118 2.80 15.98 -22.27
CA GLN A 118 3.37 15.33 -21.10
C GLN A 118 4.47 14.37 -21.57
N ARG A 119 5.73 14.74 -21.34
CA ARG A 119 6.90 13.89 -21.60
C ARG A 119 7.30 13.13 -20.34
N TYR A 120 7.71 11.88 -20.51
CA TYR A 120 8.26 11.01 -19.48
C TYR A 120 9.18 9.97 -20.15
N THR A 121 9.97 9.28 -19.35
CA THR A 121 10.99 8.32 -19.83
C THR A 121 10.65 6.87 -19.52
N PHE A 122 9.53 6.61 -18.84
CA PHE A 122 9.03 5.25 -18.58
C PHE A 122 8.11 4.76 -19.71
N ASP A 123 7.93 3.44 -19.80
CA ASP A 123 7.29 2.78 -20.97
C ASP A 123 5.76 2.71 -20.89
N PHE A 124 5.19 2.59 -19.69
CA PHE A 124 3.75 2.46 -19.52
C PHE A 124 3.01 3.78 -19.78
N PHE A 125 1.81 3.69 -20.34
CA PHE A 125 0.97 4.87 -20.58
C PHE A 125 0.58 5.58 -19.26
N ASN A 126 0.61 6.92 -19.27
CA ASN A 126 0.23 7.79 -18.15
C ASN A 126 -1.30 7.85 -17.93
N TYR A 127 -1.91 6.67 -17.77
CA TYR A 127 -3.31 6.51 -17.40
C TYR A 127 -3.63 7.28 -16.11
N ALA A 128 -4.76 7.99 -16.10
CA ALA A 128 -5.17 8.86 -15.01
C ALA A 128 -6.63 8.65 -14.59
N GLY A 129 -6.98 9.15 -13.40
CA GLY A 129 -8.31 8.99 -12.83
C GLY A 129 -8.32 8.22 -11.51
N ILE A 130 -9.50 7.70 -11.14
CA ILE A 130 -9.71 6.96 -9.90
C ILE A 130 -9.52 5.46 -10.20
N HIS A 131 -8.29 4.98 -10.04
CA HIS A 131 -7.91 3.62 -10.45
C HIS A 131 -8.40 2.52 -9.49
N ARG A 132 -8.70 2.85 -8.24
CA ARG A 132 -9.15 1.88 -7.23
C ARG A 132 -10.38 2.37 -6.47
N THR A 133 -11.02 1.44 -5.79
CA THR A 133 -12.30 1.63 -5.11
C THR A 133 -12.30 2.83 -4.17
N VAL A 134 -13.44 3.52 -4.11
CA VAL A 134 -13.71 4.58 -3.14
C VAL A 134 -14.59 3.99 -2.05
N HIS A 135 -14.11 4.04 -0.81
CA HIS A 135 -14.82 3.50 0.34
C HIS A 135 -15.38 4.61 1.21
N LEU A 136 -16.61 4.41 1.63
CA LEU A 136 -17.23 5.14 2.71
C LEU A 136 -17.44 4.14 3.85
N TYR A 137 -16.86 4.40 5.01
CA TYR A 137 -16.96 3.49 6.15
C TYR A 137 -17.01 4.28 7.47
N THR A 138 -17.25 3.56 8.56
CA THR A 138 -17.25 4.14 9.90
C THR A 138 -16.27 3.45 10.82
N THR A 139 -15.76 4.22 11.79
CA THR A 139 -15.05 3.69 12.95
C THR A 139 -15.75 4.15 14.23
N PRO A 140 -15.56 3.45 15.35
CA PRO A 140 -15.96 3.95 16.67
C PRO A 140 -15.19 5.23 17.04
N ALA A 141 -15.64 5.89 18.11
CA ALA A 141 -15.00 7.12 18.61
C ALA A 141 -13.51 6.92 18.94
N VAL A 142 -13.14 5.78 19.53
CA VAL A 142 -11.77 5.31 19.76
C VAL A 142 -11.58 4.07 18.91
N TYR A 143 -10.57 4.05 18.03
CA TYR A 143 -10.42 3.02 17.00
C TYR A 143 -8.97 2.60 16.81
N ILE A 144 -8.78 1.37 16.33
CA ILE A 144 -7.48 0.84 15.90
C ILE A 144 -7.13 1.52 14.57
N GLU A 145 -6.12 2.38 14.60
CA GLU A 145 -5.65 3.15 13.45
C GLU A 145 -4.67 2.32 12.61
N ASP A 146 -3.76 1.60 13.27
CA ASP A 146 -2.70 0.88 12.59
C ASP A 146 -2.22 -0.33 13.41
N ILE A 147 -1.73 -1.36 12.72
CA ILE A 147 -1.22 -2.60 13.32
C ILE A 147 0.11 -2.94 12.65
N LYS A 148 1.18 -3.11 13.43
CA LYS A 148 2.45 -3.65 12.95
C LYS A 148 2.55 -5.11 13.37
N VAL A 149 2.87 -5.98 12.43
CA VAL A 149 3.16 -7.39 12.70
C VAL A 149 4.55 -7.73 12.20
N SER A 150 5.31 -8.45 13.04
CA SER A 150 6.49 -9.19 12.62
C SER A 150 6.40 -10.62 13.14
N THR A 151 7.00 -11.56 12.41
CA THR A 151 6.89 -12.99 12.70
C THR A 151 8.23 -13.65 12.79
N ASP A 152 8.34 -14.64 13.65
CA ASP A 152 9.52 -15.49 13.78
C ASP A 152 9.11 -16.96 13.98
N LEU A 153 10.08 -17.85 13.82
CA LEU A 153 9.94 -19.29 13.98
C LEU A 153 11.02 -19.79 14.94
N ILE A 154 10.60 -20.25 16.12
CA ILE A 154 11.44 -21.08 16.98
C ILE A 154 11.24 -22.50 16.45
N ASP A 155 12.17 -22.96 15.62
CA ASP A 155 12.02 -24.19 14.84
C ASP A 155 10.72 -24.23 13.99
N ASN A 156 10.37 -25.38 13.41
CA ASN A 156 9.17 -25.52 12.57
C ASN A 156 7.89 -25.86 13.34
N HIS A 157 7.92 -25.82 14.68
CA HIS A 157 6.80 -26.18 15.54
C HIS A 157 6.29 -25.00 16.39
N ILE A 158 7.09 -23.95 16.62
CA ILE A 158 6.69 -22.80 17.41
C ILE A 158 6.80 -21.51 16.59
N GLY A 159 5.66 -20.88 16.33
CA GLY A 159 5.57 -19.57 15.68
C GLY A 159 5.44 -18.44 16.68
N LEU A 160 6.12 -17.34 16.42
CA LEU A 160 5.99 -16.09 17.16
C LEU A 160 5.34 -15.04 16.27
N VAL A 161 4.36 -14.33 16.82
CA VAL A 161 3.74 -13.15 16.20
C VAL A 161 3.90 -11.98 17.14
N HIS A 162 4.82 -11.08 16.83
CA HIS A 162 5.01 -9.83 17.55
C HIS A 162 4.08 -8.78 16.95
N TYR A 163 3.38 -8.04 17.81
CA TYR A 163 2.44 -7.02 17.37
C TYR A 163 2.59 -5.71 18.14
N GLU A 164 2.27 -4.61 17.46
CA GLU A 164 2.08 -3.27 18.04
C GLU A 164 0.80 -2.69 17.43
N VAL A 165 -0.10 -2.21 18.28
CA VAL A 165 -1.38 -1.59 17.90
C VAL A 165 -1.30 -0.10 18.19
N ILE A 166 -1.62 0.70 17.18
CA ILE A 166 -1.73 2.15 17.26
C ILE A 166 -3.22 2.48 17.28
N VAL A 167 -3.63 3.33 18.22
CA VAL A 167 -5.03 3.68 18.47
C VAL A 167 -5.17 5.20 18.40
N ASN A 168 -6.28 5.66 17.83
CA ASN A 168 -6.60 7.08 17.70
C ASN A 168 -8.06 7.33 18.11
N GLY A 169 -8.45 8.61 18.23
CA GLY A 169 -9.84 9.01 18.45
C GLY A 169 -10.19 9.59 19.82
N ASN A 170 -9.21 9.93 20.66
CA ASN A 170 -9.44 10.51 21.99
C ASN A 170 -9.80 12.02 22.02
N GLU A 171 -9.92 12.70 20.87
CA GLU A 171 -10.10 14.16 20.83
C GLU A 171 -11.56 14.67 20.87
N ARG A 172 -12.58 13.80 20.95
CA ARG A 172 -13.98 14.27 21.12
C ARG A 172 -14.28 14.64 22.58
N LYS A 173 -13.91 15.89 22.90
CA LYS A 173 -14.17 16.74 24.09
C LYS A 173 -12.93 17.09 24.91
N ALA A 174 -12.11 17.98 24.34
CA ALA A 174 -11.44 19.00 25.11
C ALA A 174 -12.48 19.95 25.75
N VAL A 175 -13.12 19.49 26.82
CA VAL A 175 -13.64 20.34 27.88
C VAL A 175 -12.80 20.01 29.10
N VAL A 176 -11.76 20.83 29.31
CA VAL A 176 -10.98 21.04 30.54
C VAL A 176 -11.32 20.05 31.65
N TYR A 177 -10.75 18.85 31.57
CA TYR A 177 -10.30 18.04 32.70
C TYR A 177 -9.23 17.10 32.13
N ASP A 178 -7.98 17.42 32.43
CA ASP A 178 -6.87 16.47 32.43
C ASP A 178 -7.23 15.36 33.44
N PRO A 179 -7.45 14.13 32.96
CA PRO A 179 -6.58 13.07 33.43
C PRO A 179 -5.88 12.34 32.27
N PRO A 180 -4.83 11.55 32.57
CA PRO A 180 -4.11 10.74 31.60
C PRO A 180 -5.05 9.81 30.84
N ILE A 181 -4.61 9.37 29.65
CA ILE A 181 -5.22 8.26 28.91
C ILE A 181 -5.54 7.14 29.89
N GLU A 182 -6.83 6.88 30.11
CA GLU A 182 -7.27 5.73 30.90
C GLU A 182 -6.74 4.45 30.23
N PRO A 183 -6.22 3.46 30.99
CA PRO A 183 -5.49 2.36 30.38
C PRO A 183 -6.38 1.53 29.45
N LEU A 184 -6.06 1.55 28.16
CA LEU A 184 -6.68 0.70 27.15
C LEU A 184 -6.22 -0.75 27.30
N TYR A 185 -7.13 -1.69 27.09
CA TYR A 185 -6.84 -3.12 27.12
C TYR A 185 -6.93 -3.69 25.71
N ILE A 186 -6.04 -4.62 25.38
CA ILE A 186 -6.07 -5.33 24.11
C ILE A 186 -6.15 -6.83 24.37
N HIS A 187 -7.15 -7.46 23.77
CA HIS A 187 -7.27 -8.91 23.71
C HIS A 187 -7.04 -9.34 22.27
N VAL A 188 -6.04 -10.20 22.07
CA VAL A 188 -5.66 -10.72 20.76
C VAL A 188 -5.99 -12.20 20.70
N GLN A 189 -6.66 -12.63 19.64
CA GLN A 189 -6.91 -14.04 19.34
C GLN A 189 -6.32 -14.41 17.98
N MET A 190 -5.67 -15.56 17.90
CA MET A 190 -5.21 -16.16 16.66
C MET A 190 -6.11 -17.32 16.29
N ARG A 191 -6.72 -17.28 15.12
CA ARG A 191 -7.52 -18.37 14.55
C ARG A 191 -6.81 -19.02 13.39
N ASN A 192 -6.89 -20.34 13.32
CA ASN A 192 -6.45 -21.12 12.16
C ASN A 192 -7.48 -21.04 11.00
N LYS A 193 -7.21 -21.72 9.87
CA LYS A 193 -8.09 -21.72 8.69
C LYS A 193 -9.49 -22.28 8.96
N GLU A 194 -9.64 -23.18 9.93
CA GLU A 194 -10.93 -23.74 10.35
C GLU A 194 -11.68 -22.83 11.34
N GLY A 195 -11.11 -21.68 11.71
CA GLY A 195 -11.71 -20.72 12.65
C GLY A 195 -11.52 -21.07 14.13
N LYS A 196 -10.73 -22.10 14.45
CA LYS A 196 -10.40 -22.48 15.83
C LYS A 196 -9.35 -21.53 16.41
N ILE A 197 -9.57 -21.07 17.64
CA ILE A 197 -8.59 -20.29 18.40
C ILE A 197 -7.42 -21.22 18.75
N VAL A 198 -6.22 -20.87 18.28
CA VAL A 198 -4.98 -21.61 18.53
C VAL A 198 -4.06 -20.92 19.54
N ALA A 199 -4.23 -19.61 19.71
CA ALA A 199 -3.52 -18.83 20.72
C ALA A 199 -4.33 -17.57 21.06
N HIS A 200 -4.16 -17.04 22.26
CA HIS A 200 -4.68 -15.74 22.64
C HIS A 200 -3.77 -15.07 23.67
N SER A 201 -3.88 -13.75 23.80
CA SER A 201 -3.24 -12.99 24.87
C SER A 201 -4.11 -11.79 25.25
N VAL A 202 -4.02 -11.36 26.50
CA VAL A 202 -4.65 -10.14 27.00
C VAL A 202 -3.57 -9.29 27.63
N SER A 203 -3.43 -8.05 27.16
CA SER A 203 -2.58 -7.04 27.81
C SER A 203 -3.46 -5.90 28.32
N LYS A 204 -3.32 -5.59 29.61
CA LYS A 204 -4.03 -4.49 30.29
C LYS A 204 -3.20 -3.22 30.43
N THR A 205 -1.94 -3.25 29.99
CA THR A 205 -0.97 -2.17 30.26
C THR A 205 -0.26 -1.68 29.00
N THR A 206 -0.18 -2.52 27.96
CA THR A 206 0.51 -2.20 26.71
C THR A 206 -0.31 -2.63 25.50
N LEU A 207 -0.23 -1.86 24.42
CA LEU A 207 -0.86 -2.20 23.14
C LEU A 207 0.09 -2.96 22.19
N ASN A 208 1.11 -3.60 22.76
CA ASN A 208 2.06 -4.44 22.06
C ASN A 208 2.27 -5.76 22.80
N GLY A 209 2.76 -6.77 22.10
CA GLY A 209 3.00 -8.08 22.71
C GLY A 209 3.51 -9.12 21.74
N THR A 210 3.62 -10.35 22.23
CA THR A 210 4.00 -11.52 21.43
C THR A 210 2.98 -12.61 21.67
N ILE A 211 2.43 -13.16 20.58
CA ILE A 211 1.61 -14.37 20.61
C ILE A 211 2.47 -15.56 20.21
N VAL A 212 2.43 -16.61 21.03
CA VAL A 212 3.11 -17.88 20.74
C VAL A 212 2.09 -18.87 20.20
N ILE A 213 2.34 -19.39 19.00
CA ILE A 213 1.51 -20.42 18.36
C ILE A 213 2.29 -21.73 18.39
N LYS A 214 1.76 -22.70 19.13
CA LYS A 214 2.25 -24.08 19.13
C LYS A 214 1.70 -24.83 17.92
N ASP A 215 2.47 -25.79 17.42
CA ASP A 215 2.16 -26.55 16.20
C ASP A 215 1.86 -25.62 15.03
N VAL A 216 2.77 -24.65 14.83
CA VAL A 216 2.62 -23.63 13.79
C VAL A 216 2.58 -24.27 12.40
N MET A 217 1.74 -23.71 11.54
CA MET A 217 1.73 -23.96 10.10
C MET A 217 2.35 -22.73 9.42
N PRO A 218 3.65 -22.78 9.05
CA PRO A 218 4.31 -21.62 8.46
C PRO A 218 3.73 -21.25 7.10
N TRP A 219 3.78 -19.97 6.77
CA TRP A 219 3.52 -19.50 5.42
C TRP A 219 4.67 -19.95 4.52
N TRP A 220 4.35 -20.70 3.47
CA TRP A 220 5.29 -21.16 2.46
C TRP A 220 4.87 -20.68 1.07
N PRO A 221 5.84 -20.34 0.20
CA PRO A 221 5.56 -20.06 -1.20
C PRO A 221 4.99 -21.27 -1.94
N TYR A 222 4.22 -20.98 -2.98
CA TYR A 222 3.82 -21.94 -3.99
C TYR A 222 5.04 -22.66 -4.55
N LEU A 223 4.89 -23.97 -4.77
CA LEU A 223 5.95 -24.94 -5.13
C LEU A 223 6.88 -25.38 -3.99
N MET A 224 6.78 -24.82 -2.78
CA MET A 224 7.62 -25.22 -1.63
C MET A 224 6.86 -25.98 -0.55
N ASN A 225 5.52 -25.99 -0.60
CA ASN A 225 4.68 -26.70 0.36
C ASN A 225 3.38 -27.17 -0.33
N PRO A 226 2.79 -28.32 0.06
CA PRO A 226 1.48 -28.75 -0.45
C PRO A 226 0.33 -27.81 -0.07
N GLU A 227 0.45 -27.06 1.03
CA GLU A 227 -0.49 -26.05 1.49
C GLU A 227 0.19 -24.66 1.55
N PRO A 228 0.56 -24.09 0.38
CA PRO A 228 1.20 -22.79 0.34
C PRO A 228 0.21 -21.71 0.80
N GLY A 229 0.74 -20.55 1.20
CA GLY A 229 -0.12 -19.44 1.59
C GLY A 229 -0.92 -19.68 2.87
N TYR A 230 -0.34 -20.37 3.86
CA TYR A 230 -1.04 -20.59 5.13
C TYR A 230 -1.17 -19.27 5.91
N LEU A 231 -2.41 -18.86 6.18
CA LEU A 231 -2.75 -17.63 6.89
C LEU A 231 -3.59 -17.93 8.12
N TYR A 232 -3.22 -17.32 9.24
CA TYR A 232 -4.05 -17.19 10.42
C TYR A 232 -4.91 -15.92 10.33
N THR A 233 -5.99 -15.86 11.10
CA THR A 233 -6.72 -14.62 11.37
C THR A 233 -6.40 -14.14 12.77
N MET A 234 -5.72 -13.00 12.86
CA MET A 234 -5.48 -12.25 14.09
C MET A 234 -6.68 -11.33 14.33
N GLU A 235 -7.43 -11.58 15.40
CA GLU A 235 -8.53 -10.73 15.86
C GLU A 235 -8.04 -9.89 17.04
N LEU A 236 -8.18 -8.57 16.94
CA LEU A 236 -7.78 -7.62 17.96
C LEU A 236 -9.03 -6.95 18.52
N TYR A 237 -9.27 -7.13 19.81
CA TYR A 237 -10.39 -6.55 20.55
C TYR A 237 -9.84 -5.46 21.47
N LEU A 238 -10.14 -4.20 21.15
CA LEU A 238 -9.75 -3.05 21.96
C LEU A 238 -10.85 -2.78 22.99
N HIS A 239 -10.48 -2.69 24.25
CA HIS A 239 -11.40 -2.45 25.36
C HIS A 239 -10.99 -1.23 26.19
N ALA A 240 -11.98 -0.60 26.84
CA ALA A 240 -11.75 0.41 27.87
C ALA A 240 -11.44 -0.23 29.25
N VAL A 241 -11.19 0.62 30.25
CA VAL A 241 -10.88 0.21 31.62
C VAL A 241 -12.02 -0.56 32.28
N ASP A 242 -13.26 -0.18 31.99
CA ASP A 242 -14.47 -0.87 32.44
C ASP A 242 -14.75 -2.18 31.68
N GLU A 243 -13.79 -2.61 30.85
CA GLU A 243 -13.84 -3.80 29.99
C GLU A 243 -14.87 -3.70 28.86
N SER A 244 -15.48 -2.53 28.63
CA SER A 244 -16.33 -2.30 27.47
C SER A 244 -15.53 -2.44 26.17
N LEU A 245 -16.13 -3.11 25.18
CA LEU A 245 -15.52 -3.29 23.86
C LEU A 245 -15.64 -1.99 23.06
N LEU A 246 -14.51 -1.42 22.66
CA LEU A 246 -14.41 -0.18 21.90
C LEU A 246 -14.33 -0.43 20.40
N ASP A 247 -13.46 -1.36 19.98
CA ASP A 247 -13.21 -1.63 18.56
C ASP A 247 -12.74 -3.07 18.32
N VAL A 248 -12.95 -3.56 17.10
CA VAL A 248 -12.47 -4.87 16.65
C VAL A 248 -11.88 -4.78 15.26
N TYR A 249 -10.62 -5.23 15.12
CA TYR A 249 -9.97 -5.36 13.83
C TYR A 249 -9.56 -6.81 13.55
N ARG A 250 -9.58 -7.22 12.28
CA ARG A 250 -9.16 -8.55 11.84
C ARG A 250 -8.09 -8.44 10.77
N LEU A 251 -6.95 -9.05 11.02
CA LEU A 251 -5.81 -9.05 10.11
C LEU A 251 -5.44 -10.49 9.74
N LYS A 252 -5.17 -10.75 8.46
CA LYS A 252 -4.59 -12.02 8.02
C LYS A 252 -3.08 -11.98 8.25
N VAL A 253 -2.52 -13.05 8.82
CA VAL A 253 -1.09 -13.13 9.16
C VAL A 253 -0.52 -14.46 8.68
N GLY A 254 0.48 -14.39 7.79
CA GLY A 254 1.32 -15.53 7.43
C GLY A 254 2.60 -15.52 8.25
N ILE A 255 2.89 -16.62 8.94
CA ILE A 255 4.06 -16.72 9.83
C ILE A 255 5.23 -17.28 9.05
N ARG A 256 6.26 -16.45 8.83
CA ARG A 256 7.48 -16.86 8.10
C ARG A 256 8.69 -16.05 8.51
N THR A 257 9.87 -16.59 8.29
CA THR A 257 11.14 -15.88 8.47
C THR A 257 11.79 -15.59 7.13
N LEU A 258 12.53 -14.48 7.06
CA LEU A 258 13.39 -14.13 5.94
C LEU A 258 14.81 -13.94 6.48
N LYS A 259 15.79 -14.58 5.84
CA LYS A 259 17.21 -14.40 6.15
C LYS A 259 17.96 -14.23 4.84
N TRP A 260 18.81 -13.22 4.75
CA TRP A 260 19.60 -12.98 3.55
C TRP A 260 21.03 -12.60 3.88
N ASN A 261 21.90 -12.84 2.91
CA ASN A 261 23.25 -12.30 2.86
C ASN A 261 23.59 -12.01 1.39
N ASN A 262 24.84 -11.70 1.10
CA ASN A 262 25.30 -11.34 -0.24
C ASN A 262 25.11 -12.43 -1.31
N SER A 263 24.82 -13.67 -0.94
CA SER A 263 24.78 -14.83 -1.84
C SER A 263 23.57 -15.74 -1.68
N THR A 264 22.85 -15.65 -0.56
CA THR A 264 21.71 -16.51 -0.27
C THR A 264 20.53 -15.72 0.25
N PHE A 265 19.34 -16.06 -0.21
CA PHE A 265 18.09 -15.58 0.34
C PHE A 265 17.24 -16.79 0.76
N LEU A 266 16.91 -16.85 2.05
CA LEU A 266 16.21 -17.95 2.68
C LEU A 266 14.84 -17.48 3.17
N LEU A 267 13.85 -18.34 2.98
CA LEU A 267 12.54 -18.25 3.60
C LEU A 267 12.34 -19.50 4.46
N ASN A 268 12.02 -19.33 5.74
CA ASN A 268 11.91 -20.42 6.71
C ASN A 268 13.14 -21.37 6.66
N ASP A 269 14.33 -20.76 6.64
CA ASP A 269 15.64 -21.44 6.52
C ASP A 269 15.89 -22.26 5.24
N ALA A 270 14.99 -22.22 4.26
CA ALA A 270 15.16 -22.85 2.95
C ALA A 270 15.50 -21.82 1.86
N PRO A 271 16.45 -22.11 0.95
CA PRO A 271 16.78 -21.21 -0.14
C PRO A 271 15.61 -21.09 -1.12
N ILE A 272 15.34 -19.86 -1.57
CA ILE A 272 14.30 -19.60 -2.57
C ILE A 272 14.91 -19.33 -3.95
N TYR A 273 14.16 -19.68 -4.99
CA TYR A 273 14.46 -19.31 -6.37
C TYR A 273 13.21 -18.69 -7.00
N LEU A 274 13.35 -17.43 -7.44
CA LEU A 274 12.23 -16.65 -7.96
C LEU A 274 11.99 -17.00 -9.43
N ARG A 275 10.75 -17.38 -9.76
CA ARG A 275 10.27 -17.67 -11.11
C ARG A 275 9.03 -16.84 -11.36
N GLY A 276 9.07 -15.96 -12.35
CA GLY A 276 7.93 -15.13 -12.66
C GLY A 276 8.27 -13.89 -13.46
N PHE A 277 7.58 -12.79 -13.17
CA PHE A 277 7.47 -11.65 -14.07
C PHE A 277 7.56 -10.31 -13.32
N GLY A 278 8.00 -9.26 -14.00
CA GLY A 278 7.44 -7.94 -13.74
C GLY A 278 6.07 -7.86 -14.41
N ARG A 279 5.05 -7.39 -13.71
CA ARG A 279 3.67 -7.27 -14.24
C ARG A 279 3.36 -5.79 -14.51
N HIS A 280 2.16 -5.47 -15.01
CA HIS A 280 1.53 -4.16 -14.89
C HIS A 280 0.06 -4.33 -14.49
N GLU A 281 -0.49 -3.41 -13.69
CA GLU A 281 -1.95 -3.21 -13.65
C GLU A 281 -2.32 -2.46 -14.94
N ASP A 282 -2.73 -3.20 -15.97
CA ASP A 282 -3.06 -2.68 -17.30
C ASP A 282 -4.14 -3.56 -17.94
N SER A 283 -5.07 -2.95 -18.67
CA SER A 283 -6.18 -3.62 -19.33
C SER A 283 -6.73 -2.79 -20.47
N ASP A 284 -7.37 -3.46 -21.41
CA ASP A 284 -7.84 -2.94 -22.69
C ASP A 284 -8.71 -1.67 -22.61
N ILE A 285 -9.69 -1.63 -21.70
CA ILE A 285 -10.71 -0.57 -21.66
C ILE A 285 -10.55 0.31 -20.42
N ARG A 286 -10.29 -0.29 -19.25
CA ARG A 286 -10.23 0.46 -17.98
C ARG A 286 -8.83 0.93 -17.62
N GLY A 287 -7.83 0.68 -18.47
CA GLY A 287 -6.43 1.04 -18.23
C GLY A 287 -5.92 0.41 -16.93
N LYS A 288 -5.48 1.25 -15.99
CA LYS A 288 -5.01 0.85 -14.65
C LYS A 288 -6.14 0.60 -13.64
N GLY A 289 -7.40 0.70 -14.06
CA GLY A 289 -8.56 0.43 -13.22
C GLY A 289 -8.56 -1.00 -12.67
N PHE A 290 -8.79 -1.13 -11.36
CA PHE A 290 -8.83 -2.44 -10.70
C PHE A 290 -9.92 -3.37 -11.26
N ASP A 291 -9.61 -4.66 -11.40
CA ASP A 291 -10.52 -5.70 -11.86
C ASP A 291 -10.27 -7.05 -11.18
N TYR A 292 -11.24 -7.52 -10.38
CA TYR A 292 -11.17 -8.84 -9.77
C TYR A 292 -11.10 -9.99 -10.77
N ALA A 293 -11.79 -9.89 -11.91
CA ALA A 293 -11.78 -10.95 -12.91
C ALA A 293 -10.38 -11.10 -13.53
N LEU A 294 -9.75 -9.98 -13.88
CA LEU A 294 -8.39 -9.95 -14.40
C LEU A 294 -7.37 -10.40 -13.35
N LEU A 295 -7.46 -9.88 -12.12
CA LEU A 295 -6.58 -10.29 -11.03
C LEU A 295 -6.66 -11.80 -10.77
N THR A 296 -7.88 -12.34 -10.71
CA THR A 296 -8.10 -13.78 -10.53
C THR A 296 -7.51 -14.57 -11.69
N ARG A 297 -7.69 -14.09 -12.93
CA ARG A 297 -7.11 -14.75 -14.12
C ARG A 297 -5.59 -14.75 -14.08
N ASP A 298 -4.97 -13.63 -13.73
CA ASP A 298 -3.51 -13.50 -13.62
C ASP A 298 -2.93 -14.49 -12.61
N PHE A 299 -3.52 -14.59 -11.42
CA PHE A 299 -3.05 -15.54 -10.41
C PHE A 299 -3.22 -17.00 -10.84
N ASN A 300 -4.30 -17.32 -11.53
CA ASN A 300 -4.46 -18.64 -12.14
C ASN A 300 -3.39 -18.92 -13.21
N LEU A 301 -3.03 -17.93 -14.03
CA LEU A 301 -2.00 -18.06 -15.06
C LEU A 301 -0.59 -18.18 -14.46
N ILE A 302 -0.28 -17.40 -13.42
CA ILE A 302 0.96 -17.50 -12.64
C ILE A 302 1.14 -18.93 -12.12
N LYS A 303 0.09 -19.50 -11.51
CA LYS A 303 0.14 -20.88 -11.01
C LYS A 303 0.23 -21.91 -12.13
N TRP A 304 -0.54 -21.73 -13.20
CA TRP A 304 -0.59 -22.62 -14.36
C TRP A 304 0.79 -22.76 -15.04
N ILE A 305 1.53 -21.66 -15.19
CA ILE A 305 2.87 -21.69 -15.79
C ILE A 305 3.98 -22.12 -14.81
N GLY A 306 3.65 -22.31 -13.53
CA GLY A 306 4.62 -22.67 -12.49
C GLY A 306 5.49 -21.50 -12.03
N ALA A 307 5.00 -20.27 -12.12
CA ALA A 307 5.61 -19.10 -11.50
C ALA A 307 5.25 -19.03 -10.01
N ASN A 308 6.19 -18.56 -9.19
CA ASN A 308 6.06 -18.45 -7.74
C ASN A 308 6.30 -17.03 -7.22
N ALA A 309 6.58 -16.07 -8.11
CA ALA A 309 6.82 -14.69 -7.73
C ALA A 309 6.37 -13.70 -8.81
N TYR A 310 6.15 -12.44 -8.43
CA TYR A 310 6.14 -11.32 -9.36
C TYR A 310 6.68 -10.03 -8.71
N ARG A 311 6.99 -9.04 -9.54
CA ARG A 311 7.34 -7.67 -9.11
C ARG A 311 6.22 -6.71 -9.49
N THR A 312 5.86 -5.79 -8.60
CA THR A 312 4.85 -4.74 -8.82
C THR A 312 5.40 -3.61 -9.71
N SER A 313 5.86 -3.96 -10.92
CA SER A 313 6.42 -3.00 -11.86
C SER A 313 5.34 -2.00 -12.34
N HIS A 314 5.54 -0.69 -12.31
CA HIS A 314 6.61 0.06 -11.63
C HIS A 314 5.99 0.99 -10.59
N TYR A 315 5.10 0.44 -9.78
CA TYR A 315 4.29 1.17 -8.81
C TYR A 315 3.57 0.17 -7.89
N PRO A 316 3.21 0.59 -6.66
CA PRO A 316 2.42 -0.24 -5.76
C PRO A 316 1.12 -0.68 -6.41
N TYR A 317 0.79 -1.98 -6.34
CA TYR A 317 -0.47 -2.51 -6.88
C TYR A 317 -1.61 -2.40 -5.87
N SER A 318 -2.81 -2.81 -6.27
CA SER A 318 -3.97 -2.96 -5.39
C SER A 318 -3.65 -3.80 -4.14
N GLU A 319 -4.26 -3.44 -3.02
CA GLU A 319 -4.13 -4.18 -1.75
C GLU A 319 -4.69 -5.60 -1.90
N GLU A 320 -5.75 -5.74 -2.69
CA GLU A 320 -6.32 -7.00 -3.10
C GLU A 320 -5.31 -7.90 -3.83
N SER A 321 -4.41 -7.33 -4.64
CA SER A 321 -3.34 -8.12 -5.27
C SER A 321 -2.35 -8.67 -4.24
N MET A 322 -2.08 -7.94 -3.16
CA MET A 322 -1.20 -8.40 -2.08
C MET A 322 -1.89 -9.48 -1.24
N GLN A 323 -3.19 -9.33 -0.98
CA GLN A 323 -4.01 -10.34 -0.32
C GLN A 323 -4.07 -11.64 -1.14
N PHE A 324 -4.24 -11.56 -2.45
CA PHE A 324 -4.17 -12.73 -3.34
C PHE A 324 -2.78 -13.37 -3.28
N ALA A 325 -1.70 -12.57 -3.25
CA ALA A 325 -0.35 -13.09 -3.12
C ALA A 325 -0.12 -13.86 -1.82
N ASP A 326 -0.63 -13.34 -0.70
CA ASP A 326 -0.60 -14.01 0.59
C ASP A 326 -1.37 -15.35 0.55
N GLU A 327 -2.59 -15.35 0.03
CA GLU A 327 -3.45 -16.54 0.00
C GLU A 327 -2.93 -17.64 -0.94
N PHE A 328 -2.39 -17.25 -2.10
CA PHE A 328 -1.87 -18.21 -3.07
C PHE A 328 -0.42 -18.63 -2.82
N GLY A 329 0.26 -18.02 -1.85
CA GLY A 329 1.67 -18.26 -1.60
C GLY A 329 2.59 -17.71 -2.70
N ILE A 330 2.22 -16.61 -3.35
CA ILE A 330 3.04 -16.01 -4.42
C ILE A 330 3.93 -14.94 -3.80
N MET A 331 5.23 -15.00 -4.03
CA MET A 331 6.18 -14.02 -3.50
C MET A 331 6.13 -12.71 -4.28
N VAL A 332 6.28 -11.59 -3.59
CA VAL A 332 6.21 -10.24 -4.19
C VAL A 332 7.49 -9.48 -3.90
N ILE A 333 8.11 -8.97 -4.96
CA ILE A 333 9.05 -7.86 -4.87
C ILE A 333 8.23 -6.59 -5.04
N ASP A 334 8.08 -5.82 -3.97
CA ASP A 334 7.14 -4.71 -3.94
C ASP A 334 7.85 -3.38 -4.22
N GLU A 335 7.44 -2.69 -5.27
CA GLU A 335 8.16 -1.60 -5.92
C GLU A 335 7.43 -0.27 -5.78
N CYS A 336 8.16 0.77 -5.34
CA CYS A 336 7.64 2.14 -5.37
C CYS A 336 7.61 2.70 -6.81
N ALA A 337 6.93 3.83 -7.00
CA ALA A 337 6.81 4.45 -8.32
C ALA A 337 8.07 5.23 -8.80
N GLY A 338 9.24 4.89 -8.26
CA GLY A 338 10.55 5.49 -8.58
C GLY A 338 11.16 4.93 -9.88
N VAL A 339 10.47 5.08 -11.02
CA VAL A 339 10.96 4.61 -12.33
C VAL A 339 11.74 5.68 -13.08
N ASN A 340 12.84 5.28 -13.73
CA ASN A 340 13.70 6.11 -14.57
C ASN A 340 14.13 7.44 -13.94
N THR A 341 14.32 7.43 -12.60
CA THR A 341 14.70 8.62 -11.84
C THR A 341 16.02 9.19 -12.33
N ASP A 342 16.07 10.49 -12.63
CA ASP A 342 17.23 11.15 -13.23
C ASP A 342 17.62 12.45 -12.51
N ILE A 343 16.63 13.32 -12.23
CA ILE A 343 16.88 14.64 -11.63
C ILE A 343 16.78 14.51 -10.11
N PHE A 344 17.91 14.24 -9.45
CA PHE A 344 18.01 13.92 -8.01
C PHE A 344 17.91 15.14 -7.06
N GLU A 345 16.85 15.94 -7.21
CA GLU A 345 16.62 17.14 -6.40
C GLU A 345 16.07 16.83 -4.98
N PRO A 346 16.24 17.75 -4.01
CA PRO A 346 15.74 17.56 -2.65
C PRO A 346 14.22 17.32 -2.56
N LEU A 347 13.41 18.02 -3.37
CA LEU A 347 11.96 17.85 -3.37
C LEU A 347 11.56 16.48 -3.92
N LEU A 348 12.23 15.99 -4.96
CA LEU A 348 12.06 14.62 -5.43
C LEU A 348 12.39 13.62 -4.32
N LEU A 349 13.50 13.82 -3.59
CA LEU A 349 13.87 12.92 -2.49
C LEU A 349 12.79 12.90 -1.40
N GLN A 350 12.21 14.05 -1.07
CA GLN A 350 11.09 14.12 -0.12
C GLN A 350 9.88 13.32 -0.60
N ASN A 351 9.47 13.52 -1.84
CA ASN A 351 8.31 12.81 -2.42
C ASN A 351 8.57 11.30 -2.57
N HIS A 352 9.80 10.91 -2.88
CA HIS A 352 10.19 9.50 -2.96
C HIS A 352 10.19 8.84 -1.58
N LYS A 353 10.74 9.52 -0.56
CA LYS A 353 10.67 9.02 0.83
C LYS A 353 9.22 8.86 1.27
N PHE A 354 8.36 9.83 0.99
CA PHE A 354 6.93 9.72 1.27
C PHE A 354 6.30 8.52 0.55
N SER A 355 6.54 8.35 -0.75
CA SER A 355 6.00 7.20 -1.50
C SER A 355 6.45 5.85 -0.94
N ILE A 356 7.72 5.69 -0.56
CA ILE A 356 8.24 4.47 0.07
C ILE A 356 7.66 4.26 1.47
N GLU A 357 7.54 5.32 2.25
CA GLU A 357 6.94 5.27 3.59
C GLU A 357 5.49 4.78 3.51
N GLN A 358 4.69 5.37 2.64
CA GLN A 358 3.29 4.98 2.46
C GLN A 358 3.16 3.54 1.92
N LEU A 359 4.06 3.11 1.02
CA LEU A 359 4.12 1.72 0.53
C LEU A 359 4.36 0.74 1.69
N ILE A 360 5.41 0.98 2.49
CA ILE A 360 5.77 0.09 3.60
C ILE A 360 4.69 0.09 4.67
N HIS A 361 4.12 1.25 5.03
CA HIS A 361 3.03 1.30 6.00
C HIS A 361 1.84 0.45 5.57
N ARG A 362 1.46 0.51 4.29
CA ARG A 362 0.38 -0.29 3.73
C ARG A 362 0.69 -1.79 3.72
N ASP A 363 1.88 -2.17 3.26
CA ASP A 363 2.13 -3.56 2.84
C ASP A 363 3.04 -4.38 3.77
N ARG A 364 3.60 -3.78 4.83
CA ARG A 364 4.54 -4.44 5.76
C ARG A 364 4.01 -5.72 6.43
N ASN A 365 2.70 -5.87 6.52
CA ASN A 365 2.07 -7.03 7.15
C ASN A 365 1.87 -8.21 6.19
N HIS A 366 2.09 -8.03 4.88
CA HIS A 366 1.95 -9.10 3.90
C HIS A 366 3.12 -10.09 3.98
N ALA A 367 2.80 -11.37 4.13
CA ALA A 367 3.79 -12.44 4.18
C ALA A 367 4.43 -12.67 2.80
N SER A 368 3.66 -12.46 1.74
CA SER A 368 4.07 -12.55 0.34
C SER A 368 5.13 -11.51 -0.04
N VAL A 369 5.12 -10.33 0.56
CA VAL A 369 6.14 -9.32 0.31
C VAL A 369 7.46 -9.80 0.91
N ILE A 370 8.45 -10.05 0.04
CA ILE A 370 9.75 -10.58 0.42
C ILE A 370 10.87 -9.55 0.28
N MET A 371 10.68 -8.50 -0.53
CA MET A 371 11.70 -7.48 -0.78
C MET A 371 11.03 -6.15 -1.15
N TRP A 372 11.67 -5.04 -0.77
CA TRP A 372 11.27 -3.70 -1.19
C TRP A 372 12.15 -3.21 -2.35
N SER A 373 11.57 -2.97 -3.53
CA SER A 373 12.26 -2.34 -4.67
C SER A 373 12.10 -0.81 -4.59
N ILE A 374 13.21 -0.11 -4.37
CA ILE A 374 13.20 1.35 -4.16
C ILE A 374 13.34 2.16 -5.45
N ALA A 375 13.56 1.50 -6.60
CA ALA A 375 13.63 2.15 -7.90
C ALA A 375 13.65 1.13 -9.04
N ASN A 376 13.19 1.56 -10.22
CA ASN A 376 13.41 0.86 -11.47
C ASN A 376 14.23 1.72 -12.43
N GLU A 377 15.36 1.19 -12.90
CA GLU A 377 16.22 1.79 -13.92
C GLU A 377 16.61 3.27 -13.67
N PRO A 378 16.96 3.65 -12.41
CA PRO A 378 17.38 5.02 -12.16
C PRO A 378 18.65 5.35 -12.95
N ARG A 379 18.90 6.63 -13.23
CA ARG A 379 20.18 7.11 -13.80
C ARG A 379 21.28 7.14 -12.72
N SER A 380 21.46 5.99 -12.07
CA SER A 380 22.32 5.74 -10.91
C SER A 380 23.82 5.77 -11.21
N GLY A 381 24.23 5.95 -12.47
CA GLY A 381 25.61 6.28 -12.83
C GLY A 381 26.00 7.72 -12.49
N ASN A 382 25.01 8.61 -12.31
CA ASN A 382 25.22 10.00 -11.93
C ASN A 382 25.82 10.10 -10.51
N ALA A 383 26.78 11.01 -10.30
CA ALA A 383 27.38 11.26 -8.99
C ALA A 383 26.35 11.70 -7.93
N GLN A 384 25.29 12.42 -8.32
CA GLN A 384 24.23 12.85 -7.41
C GLN A 384 23.40 11.67 -6.86
N ALA A 385 23.30 10.57 -7.62
CA ALA A 385 22.57 9.38 -7.22
C ALA A 385 23.15 8.75 -5.94
N ASP A 386 24.46 8.91 -5.70
CA ASP A 386 25.14 8.36 -4.53
C ASP A 386 24.53 8.87 -3.21
N LYS A 387 24.47 10.19 -3.04
CA LYS A 387 23.91 10.82 -1.84
C LYS A 387 22.41 10.56 -1.75
N TYR A 388 21.70 10.63 -2.88
CA TYR A 388 20.27 10.41 -2.95
C TYR A 388 19.87 9.01 -2.46
N PHE A 389 20.44 7.97 -3.07
CA PHE A 389 20.09 6.58 -2.73
C PHE A 389 20.67 6.13 -1.39
N LYS A 390 21.76 6.74 -0.89
CA LYS A 390 22.20 6.53 0.49
C LYS A 390 21.11 6.93 1.49
N ILE A 391 20.53 8.12 1.31
CA ILE A 391 19.50 8.66 2.21
C ILE A 391 18.22 7.84 2.07
N LEU A 392 17.78 7.56 0.84
CA LEU A 392 16.57 6.78 0.59
C LEU A 392 16.69 5.36 1.18
N SER A 393 17.78 4.65 0.87
CA SER A 393 18.01 3.28 1.36
C SER A 393 18.05 3.19 2.88
N ASN A 394 18.74 4.13 3.55
CA ASN A 394 18.79 4.17 5.01
C ASN A 394 17.41 4.43 5.61
N TYR A 395 16.63 5.31 4.98
CA TYR A 395 15.28 5.60 5.42
C TYR A 395 14.34 4.39 5.23
N THR A 396 14.38 3.73 4.07
CA THR A 396 13.62 2.49 3.82
C THR A 396 13.93 1.42 4.88
N LYS A 397 15.22 1.19 5.19
CA LYS A 397 15.61 0.22 6.24
C LYS A 397 15.14 0.61 7.64
N SER A 398 15.05 1.90 7.94
CA SER A 398 14.54 2.35 9.24
C SER A 398 13.03 2.14 9.40
N LEU A 399 12.29 2.00 8.29
CA LEU A 399 10.86 1.74 8.29
C LEU A 399 10.56 0.23 8.45
N ASP A 400 11.29 -0.62 7.73
CA ASP A 400 11.15 -2.08 7.83
C ASP A 400 12.52 -2.78 7.78
N PRO A 401 13.06 -3.21 8.93
CA PRO A 401 14.29 -3.98 8.99
C PRO A 401 14.08 -5.48 8.71
N THR A 402 12.84 -5.95 8.55
CA THR A 402 12.52 -7.38 8.42
C THR A 402 12.68 -7.93 7.01
N ARG A 403 12.93 -7.05 6.03
CA ARG A 403 13.05 -7.39 4.60
C ARG A 403 14.26 -6.71 3.97
N PRO A 404 14.91 -7.35 2.99
CA PRO A 404 15.94 -6.70 2.19
C PRO A 404 15.33 -5.64 1.27
N ILE A 405 16.13 -4.60 0.99
CA ILE A 405 15.84 -3.60 -0.03
C ILE A 405 16.61 -3.91 -1.32
N THR A 406 16.05 -3.57 -2.48
CA THR A 406 16.63 -3.80 -3.82
C THR A 406 16.25 -2.68 -4.80
N ALA A 407 16.75 -2.75 -6.02
CA ALA A 407 16.32 -1.93 -7.16
C ALA A 407 16.61 -2.66 -8.47
N ALA A 408 15.87 -2.33 -9.54
CA ALA A 408 16.22 -2.78 -10.89
C ALA A 408 17.23 -1.82 -11.52
N LEU A 409 18.36 -2.33 -12.01
CA LEU A 409 19.44 -1.49 -12.58
C LEU A 409 19.38 -1.47 -14.11
N ASN A 410 19.67 -0.33 -14.72
CA ASN A 410 19.85 -0.16 -16.17
C ASN A 410 21.32 -0.14 -16.61
N ILE A 411 22.26 -0.23 -15.67
CA ILE A 411 23.70 -0.21 -15.90
C ILE A 411 24.39 -1.34 -15.13
N GLU A 412 25.62 -1.65 -15.51
CA GLU A 412 26.46 -2.60 -14.79
C GLU A 412 26.64 -2.20 -13.32
N ALA A 413 26.49 -3.16 -12.40
CA ALA A 413 26.63 -2.94 -10.96
C ALA A 413 27.92 -2.22 -10.55
N LYS A 414 29.04 -2.42 -11.27
CA LYS A 414 30.32 -1.74 -10.97
C LYS A 414 30.30 -0.22 -11.21
N LYS A 415 29.40 0.26 -12.08
CA LYS A 415 29.22 1.67 -12.43
C LYS A 415 28.09 2.32 -11.66
N ASP A 416 27.32 1.52 -10.93
CA ASP A 416 26.12 1.93 -10.21
C ASP A 416 26.44 2.49 -8.83
N LYS A 417 25.87 3.65 -8.48
CA LYS A 417 26.05 4.29 -7.17
C LYS A 417 25.05 3.82 -6.11
N LEU A 418 23.93 3.22 -6.52
CA LEU A 418 22.88 2.70 -5.65
C LEU A 418 23.22 1.31 -5.08
N VAL A 419 23.86 0.44 -5.87
CA VAL A 419 24.02 -0.99 -5.57
C VAL A 419 24.65 -1.26 -4.20
N LYS A 420 25.56 -0.38 -3.76
CA LYS A 420 26.26 -0.49 -2.48
C LYS A 420 25.41 -0.14 -1.25
N PHE A 421 24.14 0.21 -1.42
CA PHE A 421 23.22 0.53 -0.33
C PHE A 421 22.12 -0.52 -0.16
N VAL A 422 21.89 -1.34 -1.19
CA VAL A 422 20.84 -2.36 -1.23
C VAL A 422 21.38 -3.76 -0.92
N LEU A 423 20.48 -4.68 -0.52
CA LEU A 423 20.79 -6.07 -0.16
C LEU A 423 21.85 -6.26 0.95
N ILE A 424 22.18 -5.20 1.69
CA ILE A 424 23.03 -5.28 2.89
C ILE A 424 22.15 -5.76 4.07
N PRO A 425 22.57 -6.81 4.80
CA PRO A 425 21.90 -7.31 6.00
C PRO A 425 21.67 -6.24 7.07
#